data_AF-A0A2D5XPZ0-F1
#
_entry.id   AF-A0A2D5XPZ0-F1
#
_cell.length_a   1.000
_cell.length_b   1.000
_cell.length_c   1.000
_cell.angle_alpha   90.00
_cell.angle_beta   90.00
_cell.angle_gamma   90.00
#
_symmetry.space_group_name_H-M   'P 1'
#
loop_
_entity.id
_entity.type
_entity.pdbx_description
1 polymer ?
#
loop_
_entity_poly.entity_id
_entity_poly.type
_entity_poly.pdbx_seq_one_letter_code
_entity_poly.pdbx_strand_id
1 'polypeptide(L)'
;MHAALGHCLPGRLKRKDPLAEEVPPILHALVDHLTEEHVLAHAFEIRAAIESTRGEFIETVRTGNNPHHHGGPKQETVVHKAAKLGRNDPCFCGSGKKFKKCCGKNS
;
A
#
# COMPACT_ATOMS: atom_id res chain seq x y z
N MET A 1 14.24 -2.38 13.65
CA MET A 1 13.59 -3.49 12.89
C MET A 1 12.07 -3.41 12.92
N HIS A 2 11.45 -3.13 14.08
CA HIS A 2 9.99 -2.98 14.24
C HIS A 2 9.34 -2.08 13.14
N ALA A 3 9.99 -0.96 12.79
CA ALA A 3 9.52 -0.06 11.73
C ALA A 3 9.44 -0.70 10.32
N ALA A 4 10.38 -1.57 9.95
CA ALA A 4 10.43 -2.11 8.58
C ALA A 4 9.37 -3.21 8.37
N LEU A 5 9.25 -4.12 9.33
CA LEU A 5 8.33 -5.27 9.25
C LEU A 5 6.91 -4.89 9.64
N GLY A 6 6.71 -4.03 10.65
CA GLY A 6 5.38 -3.59 11.07
C GLY A 6 4.81 -2.47 10.19
N HIS A 7 5.62 -1.55 9.67
CA HIS A 7 5.09 -0.32 9.04
C HIS A 7 5.18 -0.33 7.51
N CYS A 8 6.28 -0.86 6.94
CA CYS A 8 6.53 -0.76 5.50
C CYS A 8 6.08 -1.98 4.72
N LEU A 9 6.33 -3.18 5.24
CA LEU A 9 6.05 -4.43 4.52
C LEU A 9 4.55 -4.70 4.30
N PRO A 10 3.63 -4.47 5.27
CA PRO A 10 2.20 -4.69 5.06
C PRO A 10 1.62 -3.87 3.90
N GLY A 11 2.09 -2.64 3.72
CA GLY A 11 1.64 -1.74 2.65
C GLY A 11 2.03 -2.20 1.24
N ARG A 12 2.92 -3.19 1.11
CA ARG A 12 3.28 -3.79 -0.19
C ARG A 12 2.36 -4.94 -0.60
N LEU A 13 1.51 -5.43 0.30
CA LEU A 13 0.56 -6.50 0.03
C LEU A 13 -0.84 -5.92 -0.21
N LYS A 14 -1.66 -6.64 -0.97
CA LYS A 14 -3.07 -6.29 -1.11
C LYS A 14 -3.80 -6.59 0.20
N ARG A 15 -4.93 -5.93 0.43
CA ARG A 15 -5.78 -6.25 1.58
C ARG A 15 -6.27 -7.70 1.48
N LYS A 16 -6.14 -8.48 2.57
CA LYS A 16 -6.45 -9.92 2.62
C LYS A 16 -5.65 -10.77 1.62
N ASP A 17 -4.45 -10.33 1.23
CA ASP A 17 -3.58 -11.11 0.35
C ASP A 17 -3.17 -12.42 1.04
N PRO A 18 -3.33 -13.60 0.39
CA PRO A 18 -2.94 -14.89 0.97
C PRO A 18 -1.44 -14.97 1.30
N LEU A 19 -0.59 -14.20 0.61
CA LEU A 19 0.85 -14.17 0.88
C LEU A 19 1.19 -13.66 2.30
N ALA A 20 0.26 -12.99 2.99
CA ALA A 20 0.50 -12.49 4.34
C ALA A 20 0.93 -13.57 5.34
N GLU A 21 0.43 -14.79 5.18
CA GLU A 21 0.76 -15.93 6.07
C GLU A 21 2.16 -16.51 5.75
N GLU A 22 2.60 -16.38 4.49
CA GLU A 22 3.84 -16.95 3.98
C GLU A 22 5.05 -16.03 4.21
N VAL A 23 4.83 -14.71 4.30
CA VAL A 23 5.93 -13.73 4.42
C VAL A 23 6.76 -13.91 5.70
N PRO A 24 6.19 -14.00 6.91
CA PRO A 24 6.98 -14.18 8.14
C PRO A 24 7.90 -15.42 8.14
N PRO A 25 7.43 -16.64 7.77
CA PRO A 25 8.33 -17.80 7.74
C PRO A 25 9.41 -17.69 6.66
N ILE A 26 9.13 -17.06 5.51
CA ILE A 26 10.14 -16.81 4.46
C ILE A 26 11.25 -15.88 4.99
N LEU A 27 10.87 -14.80 5.68
CA LEU A 27 11.85 -13.88 6.28
C LEU A 27 12.72 -14.57 7.33
N HIS A 28 12.13 -15.45 8.13
CA HIS A 28 12.87 -16.21 9.13
C HIS A 28 13.89 -17.15 8.46
N ALA A 29 13.45 -17.91 7.44
CA ALA A 29 14.32 -18.80 6.67
C ALA A 29 15.46 -18.05 5.95
N LEU A 30 15.19 -16.84 5.45
CA LEU A 30 16.21 -15.98 4.86
C LEU A 30 17.27 -15.59 5.91
N VAL A 31 16.85 -15.17 7.10
CA VAL A 31 17.79 -14.82 8.17
C VAL A 31 18.61 -16.04 8.58
N ASP A 32 17.99 -17.21 8.67
CA ASP A 32 18.68 -18.46 8.97
C ASP A 32 19.76 -18.76 7.93
N HIS A 33 19.42 -18.71 6.64
CA HIS A 33 20.39 -18.91 5.57
C HIS A 33 21.54 -17.89 5.60
N LEU A 34 21.24 -16.61 5.84
CA LEU A 34 22.28 -15.58 5.94
C LEU A 34 23.20 -15.79 7.13
N THR A 35 22.69 -16.32 8.25
CA THR A 35 23.52 -16.62 9.43
C THR A 35 24.43 -17.82 9.25
N GLU A 36 24.09 -18.75 8.35
CA GLU A 36 24.96 -19.88 8.03
C GLU A 36 26.17 -19.45 7.18
N GLU A 37 25.96 -18.49 6.27
CA GLU A 37 27.02 -18.02 5.37
C GLU A 37 27.83 -16.84 5.94
N HIS A 38 27.21 -15.99 6.76
CA HIS A 38 27.78 -14.72 7.20
C HIS A 38 27.55 -14.46 8.68
N VAL A 39 28.46 -13.69 9.29
CA VAL A 39 28.27 -13.19 10.66
C VAL A 39 27.32 -12.00 10.63
N LEU A 40 26.04 -12.27 10.89
CA LEU A 40 25.04 -11.23 11.14
C LEU A 40 25.04 -10.86 12.63
N ALA A 41 25.70 -9.76 12.98
CA ALA A 41 25.86 -9.29 14.36
C ALA A 41 24.53 -9.19 15.15
N HIS A 42 23.43 -8.88 14.46
CA HIS A 42 22.10 -8.69 15.06
C HIS A 42 21.12 -9.84 14.77
N ALA A 43 21.60 -11.02 14.34
CA ALA A 43 20.73 -12.13 13.92
C ALA A 43 19.65 -12.49 14.96
N PHE A 44 20.02 -12.53 16.24
CA PHE A 44 19.09 -12.80 17.33
C PHE A 44 17.96 -11.76 17.42
N GLU A 45 18.32 -10.48 17.39
CA GLU A 45 17.37 -9.37 17.44
C GLU A 45 16.44 -9.36 16.21
N ILE A 46 16.97 -9.73 15.05
CA ILE A 46 16.19 -9.83 13.80
C ILE A 46 15.18 -10.96 13.89
N ARG A 47 15.58 -12.17 14.30
CA ARG A 47 14.68 -13.31 14.50
C ARG A 47 13.58 -12.96 15.50
N ALA A 48 13.96 -12.41 16.66
CA ALA A 48 13.02 -11.98 17.69
C ALA A 48 12.04 -10.90 17.19
N ALA A 49 12.51 -9.97 16.35
CA ALA A 49 11.66 -8.96 15.74
C ALA A 49 10.66 -9.55 14.75
N ILE A 50 11.06 -10.51 13.91
CA ILE A 50 10.15 -11.19 12.97
C ILE A 50 9.04 -11.91 13.72
N GLU A 51 9.38 -12.67 14.77
CA GLU A 51 8.39 -13.45 15.50
C GLU A 51 7.45 -12.57 16.32
N SER A 52 7.99 -11.55 17.02
CA SER A 52 7.16 -10.63 17.81
C SER A 52 6.20 -9.76 16.99
N THR A 53 6.53 -9.47 15.72
CA THR A 53 5.68 -8.63 14.84
C THR A 53 4.75 -9.43 13.92
N ARG A 54 4.87 -10.76 13.90
CA ARG A 54 4.11 -11.65 13.00
C ARG A 54 2.59 -11.43 13.06
N GLY A 55 2.02 -11.43 14.26
CA GLY A 55 0.57 -11.29 14.44
C GLY A 55 0.04 -9.93 14.00
N GLU A 56 0.77 -8.86 14.35
CA GLU A 56 0.46 -7.49 13.95
C GLU A 56 0.55 -7.33 12.42
N PHE A 57 1.57 -7.90 11.79
CA PHE A 57 1.74 -7.90 10.34
C PHE A 57 0.53 -8.53 9.63
N ILE A 58 0.16 -9.75 10.03
CA ILE A 58 -0.97 -10.48 9.42
C ILE A 58 -2.26 -9.70 9.59
N GLU A 59 -2.54 -9.18 10.79
CA GLU A 59 -3.78 -8.44 11.04
C GLU A 59 -3.79 -7.10 10.30
N THR A 60 -2.64 -6.45 10.14
CA THR A 60 -2.50 -5.23 9.34
C THR A 60 -2.81 -5.48 7.87
N VAL A 61 -2.30 -6.56 7.28
CA VAL A 61 -2.61 -6.92 5.88
C VAL A 61 -4.08 -7.34 5.73
N ARG A 62 -4.64 -8.04 6.73
CA ARG A 62 -6.06 -8.48 6.71
C ARG A 62 -7.02 -7.30 6.80
N THR A 63 -6.78 -6.40 7.74
CA THR A 63 -7.69 -5.29 8.05
C THR A 63 -7.44 -4.06 7.18
N GLY A 64 -6.19 -3.84 6.76
CA GLY A 64 -5.71 -2.60 6.15
C GLY A 64 -5.50 -1.47 7.17
N ASN A 65 -5.63 -1.75 8.47
CA ASN A 65 -5.42 -0.79 9.54
C ASN A 65 -4.09 -1.08 10.22
N ASN A 66 -3.12 -0.19 10.05
CA ASN A 66 -1.83 -0.31 10.72
C ASN A 66 -1.79 0.64 11.92
N PRO A 67 -1.85 0.15 13.17
CA PRO A 67 -1.83 1.00 14.35
C PRO A 67 -0.50 1.73 14.54
N HIS A 68 0.56 1.31 13.84
CA HIS A 68 1.88 1.90 13.94
C HIS A 68 2.21 2.88 12.79
N HIS A 69 1.24 3.23 11.93
CA HIS A 69 1.41 4.34 10.98
C HIS A 69 1.51 5.70 11.71
N HIS A 70 2.70 6.05 12.21
CA HIS A 70 3.08 7.45 12.33
C HIS A 70 3.16 8.01 10.91
N GLY A 71 2.12 8.77 10.55
CA GLY A 71 1.76 9.10 9.18
C GLY A 71 2.91 9.68 8.36
N GLY A 72 3.35 8.92 7.35
CA GLY A 72 3.74 9.55 6.10
C GLY A 72 2.55 10.35 5.56
N PRO A 73 2.77 11.44 4.81
CA PRO A 73 1.70 12.32 4.37
C PRO A 73 0.65 11.49 3.65
N LYS A 74 -0.55 11.47 4.22
CA LYS A 74 -1.74 10.91 3.56
C LYS A 74 -1.82 11.65 2.24
N GLN A 75 -1.64 10.95 1.11
CA GLN A 75 -1.79 11.58 -0.20
C GLN A 75 -3.20 12.16 -0.24
N GLU A 76 -3.29 13.48 -0.13
CA GLU A 76 -4.57 14.17 -0.25
C GLU A 76 -5.05 13.94 -1.67
N THR A 77 -6.29 13.46 -1.79
CA THR A 77 -6.93 13.37 -3.09
C THR A 77 -7.02 14.79 -3.64
N VAL A 78 -6.43 15.02 -4.81
CA VAL A 78 -6.49 16.32 -5.49
C VAL A 78 -7.96 16.63 -5.77
N VAL A 79 -8.53 17.53 -4.97
CA VAL A 79 -9.88 18.06 -5.22
C VAL A 79 -9.77 19.04 -6.37
N HIS A 80 -10.22 18.63 -7.55
CA HIS A 80 -10.38 19.56 -8.67
C HIS A 80 -11.35 20.68 -8.26
N LYS A 81 -10.83 21.90 -8.10
CA LYS A 81 -11.63 23.11 -7.80
C LYS A 81 -12.55 23.50 -8.97
N ALA A 82 -12.23 23.01 -10.18
CA ALA A 82 -13.04 23.26 -11.36
C ALA A 82 -14.35 22.48 -11.28
N ALA A 83 -15.45 23.15 -11.65
CA ALA A 83 -16.74 22.49 -11.82
C ALA A 83 -16.59 21.36 -12.86
N LYS A 84 -17.08 20.17 -12.51
CA LYS A 84 -17.10 19.04 -13.43
C LYS A 84 -18.08 19.37 -14.56
N LEU A 85 -17.58 19.47 -15.79
CA LEU A 85 -18.43 19.64 -16.97
C LEU A 85 -19.32 18.40 -17.14
N GLY A 86 -20.63 18.59 -17.05
CA GLY A 86 -21.61 17.54 -17.20
C GLY A 86 -21.70 17.06 -18.65
N ARG A 87 -21.93 15.76 -18.83
CA ARG A 87 -22.05 15.13 -20.16
C ARG A 87 -23.16 15.77 -21.03
N ASN A 88 -24.16 16.41 -20.43
CA ASN A 88 -25.25 17.10 -21.12
C ASN A 88 -25.06 18.62 -21.27
N ASP A 89 -24.03 19.23 -20.67
CA ASP A 89 -23.81 20.67 -20.70
C ASP A 89 -23.43 21.17 -22.10
N PRO A 90 -23.61 22.47 -22.40
CA PRO A 90 -23.10 23.07 -23.62
C PRO A 90 -21.60 22.81 -23.78
N CYS A 91 -21.19 22.39 -24.97
CA CYS A 91 -19.79 22.11 -25.24
C CYS A 91 -19.00 23.42 -25.38
N PHE A 92 -17.89 23.53 -24.64
CA PHE A 92 -17.05 24.74 -24.59
C PHE A 92 -16.36 25.10 -25.91
N CYS A 93 -16.38 24.22 -26.92
CA CYS A 93 -15.79 24.48 -28.23
C CYS A 93 -16.63 25.41 -29.13
N GLY A 94 -17.73 25.98 -28.61
CA GLY A 94 -18.59 26.91 -29.35
C GLY A 94 -19.51 26.26 -30.37
N SER A 95 -19.59 24.92 -30.41
CA SER A 95 -20.40 24.20 -31.39
C SER A 95 -21.92 24.27 -31.16
N GLY A 96 -22.37 24.79 -30.01
CA GLY A 96 -23.78 24.79 -29.60
C GLY A 96 -24.35 23.40 -29.25
N LYS A 97 -23.54 22.33 -29.33
CA LYS A 97 -23.96 20.95 -29.04
C LYS A 97 -23.71 20.59 -27.57
N LYS A 98 -24.45 19.60 -27.05
CA LYS A 98 -24.15 18.99 -25.73
C LYS A 98 -22.78 18.32 -25.74
N PHE A 99 -22.03 18.38 -24.65
CA PHE A 99 -20.66 17.84 -24.54
C PHE A 99 -20.55 16.39 -25.06
N LYS A 100 -21.46 15.50 -24.68
CA LYS A 100 -21.51 14.10 -25.14
C LYS A 100 -21.70 13.88 -26.63
N LYS A 101 -22.23 14.88 -27.35
CA LYS A 101 -22.47 14.83 -28.79
C LYS A 101 -21.37 15.57 -29.57
N CYS A 102 -20.37 16.11 -28.89
CA CYS A 102 -19.28 16.89 -29.46
C CYS A 102 -17.93 16.41 -28.89
N CYS A 103 -17.19 17.24 -28.14
CA CYS A 103 -15.86 16.90 -27.64
C CYS A 103 -15.84 15.67 -26.72
N GLY A 104 -16.95 15.33 -26.06
CA GLY A 104 -17.10 14.14 -25.21
C GLY A 104 -17.78 12.94 -25.89
N LYS A 105 -17.74 12.86 -27.23
CA LYS A 105 -18.39 11.77 -28.00
C LYS A 105 -17.60 10.45 -27.93
N ASN A 106 -16.29 10.52 -27.70
CA ASN A 106 -15.37 9.37 -27.63
C ASN A 106 -14.62 9.26 -26.29
N SER A 107 -15.07 10.01 -25.28
CA SER A 107 -14.54 9.99 -23.91
C SER A 107 -15.38 9.10 -23.00
#